data_AF-A0AAU1JS79-F1
#
_entry.id   AF-A0AAU1JS79-F1
#
_cell.length_a   1.000
_cell.length_b   1.000
_cell.length_c   1.000
_cell.angle_alpha   90.00
_cell.angle_beta   90.00
_cell.angle_gamma   90.00
#
_symmetry.space_group_name_H-M   'P 1'
#
loop_
_entity.id
_entity.type
_entity.pdbx_description
1 polymer ?
#
loop_
_entity_poly.entity_id
_entity_poly.type
_entity_poly.pdbx_seq_one_letter_code
_entity_poly.pdbx_strand_id
1 'polypeptide(L)'
;MTTTEIPTAPPPRERRPRVSLFCFRAVAVLAALFAIGQPIFIGSYFAGTFEALGLHSAGAVALQGLGLLLPVAAGAVVAMHGRWWFLIWSVALFFLIHVQAILGYTRVLQLHVPVGVLTVGIAVAVAIAALRRGAGSPREVRG
;
A
#
# COMPACT_ATOMS: atom_id res chain seq x y z
N MET A 1 24.06 50.58 26.61
CA MET A 1 24.36 49.15 26.34
C MET A 1 23.30 48.65 25.39
N THR A 2 23.60 48.63 24.09
CA THR A 2 22.70 48.19 23.03
C THR A 2 23.03 46.74 22.72
N THR A 3 22.13 45.83 23.08
CA THR A 3 22.28 44.39 22.84
C THR A 3 21.99 44.12 21.37
N THR A 4 23.02 43.77 20.60
CA THR A 4 22.88 43.33 19.21
C THR A 4 22.28 41.93 19.19
N GLU A 5 21.00 41.80 18.83
CA GLU A 5 20.42 40.49 18.50
C GLU A 5 21.08 39.97 17.22
N ILE A 6 21.80 38.85 17.34
CA ILE A 6 22.32 38.11 16.18
C ILE A 6 21.11 37.43 15.51
N PRO A 7 20.83 37.67 14.22
CA PRO A 7 19.77 36.97 13.51
C PRO A 7 20.02 35.46 13.56
N THR A 8 19.16 34.74 14.27
CA THR A 8 19.21 33.28 14.29
C THR A 8 18.88 32.79 12.88
N ALA A 9 19.79 31.99 12.30
CA ALA A 9 19.58 31.42 10.98
C ALA A 9 18.24 30.68 10.95
N PRO A 10 17.41 30.83 9.88
CA PRO A 10 16.15 30.12 9.80
C PRO A 10 16.41 28.61 9.94
N PRO A 11 15.58 27.89 10.71
CA PRO A 11 15.79 26.47 10.94
C PRO A 11 15.90 25.75 9.59
N PRO A 12 16.77 24.73 9.46
CA PRO A 12 16.89 23.96 8.24
C PRO A 12 15.50 23.53 7.77
N ARG A 13 15.14 23.87 6.53
CA ARG A 13 13.88 23.39 5.94
C ARG A 13 13.96 21.86 5.87
N GLU A 14 13.42 21.17 6.86
CA GLU A 14 13.24 19.74 6.83
C GLU A 14 12.52 19.39 5.52
N ARG A 15 13.19 18.64 4.64
CA ARG A 15 12.61 18.14 3.40
C ARG A 15 11.44 17.24 3.76
N ARG A 16 10.25 17.82 3.86
CA ARG A 16 9.01 17.05 4.06
C ARG A 16 8.96 15.96 2.99
N PRO A 17 8.68 14.69 3.33
CA PRO A 17 8.72 13.54 2.44
C PRO A 17 7.58 13.52 1.41
N ARG A 18 7.40 14.61 0.64
CA ARG A 18 6.25 14.80 -0.23
C ARG A 18 6.25 13.81 -1.39
N VAL A 19 7.42 13.52 -1.96
CA VAL A 19 7.54 12.62 -3.12
C VAL A 19 7.44 11.15 -2.72
N SER A 20 8.21 10.68 -1.73
CA SER A 20 8.14 9.28 -1.28
C SER A 20 6.75 8.91 -0.77
N LEU A 21 6.12 9.79 0.02
CA LEU A 21 4.75 9.57 0.48
C LEU A 21 3.73 9.62 -0.66
N PHE A 22 3.93 10.49 -1.65
CA PHE A 22 3.06 10.51 -2.84
C PHE A 22 3.18 9.22 -3.64
N CYS A 23 4.40 8.75 -3.91
CA CYS A 23 4.63 7.47 -4.59
C CYS A 23 3.98 6.30 -3.82
N PHE A 24 4.19 6.25 -2.51
CA PHE A 24 3.57 5.22 -1.66
C PHE A 24 2.04 5.27 -1.73
N ARG A 25 1.43 6.46 -1.68
CA ARG A 25 -0.02 6.63 -1.84
C ARG A 25 -0.52 6.12 -3.18
N ALA A 26 0.15 6.48 -4.27
CA ALA A 26 -0.24 6.05 -5.61
C ALA A 26 -0.21 4.52 -5.71
N VAL A 27 0.88 3.89 -5.27
CA VAL A 27 1.01 2.42 -5.29
C VAL A 27 -0.04 1.76 -4.38
N ALA A 28 -0.26 2.29 -3.17
CA ALA A 28 -1.25 1.73 -2.24
C ALA A 28 -2.69 1.83 -2.78
N VAL A 29 -3.06 2.97 -3.38
CA VAL A 29 -4.38 3.15 -3.99
C VAL A 29 -4.56 2.24 -5.19
N LEU A 30 -3.57 2.15 -6.08
CA LEU A 30 -3.63 1.21 -7.21
C LEU A 30 -3.75 -0.24 -6.72
N ALA A 31 -2.96 -0.64 -5.73
CA ALA A 31 -3.04 -2.00 -5.17
C ALA A 31 -4.44 -2.27 -4.59
N ALA A 32 -5.02 -1.32 -3.86
CA ALA A 32 -6.37 -1.45 -3.33
C ALA A 32 -7.43 -1.57 -4.45
N LEU A 33 -7.34 -0.74 -5.50
CA LEU A 33 -8.26 -0.81 -6.63
C LEU A 33 -8.19 -2.15 -7.36
N PHE A 34 -6.98 -2.64 -7.65
CA PHE A 34 -6.79 -3.94 -8.27
C PHE A 34 -7.28 -5.08 -7.36
N ALA A 35 -7.01 -5.01 -6.06
CA ALA A 35 -7.50 -5.98 -5.09
C ALA A 35 -9.04 -6.00 -5.03
N ILE A 36 -9.70 -4.83 -5.00
CA ILE A 36 -11.18 -4.72 -5.07
C ILE A 36 -11.72 -5.30 -6.38
N GLY A 37 -11.03 -5.09 -7.50
CA GLY A 37 -11.41 -5.64 -8.79
C GLY A 37 -11.40 -7.18 -8.83
N GLN A 38 -10.52 -7.84 -8.06
CA GLN A 38 -10.40 -9.30 -8.06
C GLN A 38 -11.72 -10.05 -7.78
N PRO A 39 -12.46 -9.77 -6.67
CA PRO A 39 -13.75 -10.39 -6.40
C PRO A 39 -14.84 -10.00 -7.42
N ILE A 40 -14.78 -8.79 -7.99
CA ILE A 40 -15.74 -8.34 -9.01
C ILE A 40 -15.58 -9.17 -10.28
N PHE A 41 -14.34 -9.35 -10.76
CA PHE A 41 -14.06 -10.11 -11.99
C PHE A 41 -14.36 -11.60 -11.83
N ILE A 42 -13.97 -12.23 -10.72
CA ILE A 42 -14.27 -13.64 -10.50
C ILE A 42 -15.77 -13.87 -10.26
N GLY A 43 -16.46 -12.94 -9.58
CA GLY A 43 -17.91 -12.98 -9.43
C GLY A 43 -18.63 -12.85 -10.77
N SER A 44 -18.13 -11.97 -11.66
CA SER A 44 -18.67 -11.82 -13.01
C SER A 44 -18.47 -13.07 -13.87
N TYR A 45 -17.32 -13.75 -13.72
CA TYR A 45 -17.08 -15.06 -14.33
C TYR A 45 -18.10 -16.09 -13.86
N PHE A 46 -18.37 -16.18 -12.55
CA PHE A 46 -19.42 -17.06 -12.01
C PHE A 46 -20.84 -16.68 -12.46
N ALA A 47 -21.08 -15.41 -12.81
CA ALA A 47 -22.33 -14.94 -13.39
C ALA A 47 -22.45 -15.17 -14.91
N GLY A 48 -21.47 -15.81 -15.54
CA GLY A 48 -21.50 -16.19 -16.97
C GLY A 48 -20.74 -15.26 -17.91
N THR A 49 -20.05 -14.22 -17.39
CA THR A 49 -19.15 -13.37 -18.19
C THR A 49 -17.76 -14.02 -18.25
N PHE A 50 -17.58 -15.03 -19.11
CA PHE A 50 -16.40 -15.88 -19.09
C PHE A 50 -15.08 -15.12 -19.35
N GLU A 51 -15.10 -14.04 -20.11
CA GLU A 51 -13.93 -13.18 -20.37
C GLU A 51 -13.40 -12.51 -19.10
N ALA A 52 -14.24 -12.37 -18.06
CA ALA A 52 -13.84 -11.77 -16.79
C ALA A 52 -12.79 -12.61 -16.05
N LEU A 53 -12.64 -13.91 -16.37
CA LEU A 53 -11.54 -14.71 -15.84
C LEU A 53 -10.19 -14.21 -16.36
N GLY A 54 -10.11 -13.79 -17.61
CA GLY A 54 -8.91 -13.16 -18.17
C GLY A 54 -8.57 -11.85 -17.47
N LEU A 55 -9.58 -11.03 -17.18
CA LEU A 55 -9.41 -9.78 -16.40
C LEU A 55 -8.98 -10.05 -14.96
N HIS A 56 -9.53 -11.08 -14.31
CA HIS A 56 -9.11 -11.53 -12.99
C HIS A 56 -7.62 -11.89 -13.00
N SER A 57 -7.19 -12.76 -13.93
CA SER A 57 -5.80 -13.18 -14.06
C SER A 57 -4.84 -12.03 -14.40
N ALA A 58 -5.19 -11.18 -15.37
CA ALA A 58 -4.39 -10.01 -15.72
C ALA A 58 -4.28 -9.02 -14.54
N GLY A 59 -5.39 -8.80 -13.83
CA GLY A 59 -5.42 -8.00 -12.61
C GLY A 59 -4.56 -8.59 -11.49
N ALA A 60 -4.50 -9.92 -11.35
CA ALA A 60 -3.65 -10.58 -10.37
C ALA A 60 -2.15 -10.40 -10.69
N VAL A 61 -1.76 -10.40 -11.97
CA VAL A 61 -0.38 -10.10 -12.39
C VAL A 61 -0.01 -8.65 -12.06
N ALA A 62 -0.88 -7.70 -12.41
CA ALA A 62 -0.67 -6.30 -12.06
C ALA A 62 -0.59 -6.09 -10.54
N LEU A 63 -1.46 -6.75 -9.78
CA LEU A 63 -1.47 -6.69 -8.31
C LEU A 63 -0.19 -7.29 -7.70
N GLN A 64 0.37 -8.37 -8.25
CA GLN A 64 1.68 -8.91 -7.84
C GLN A 64 2.81 -7.89 -8.06
N GLY A 65 2.83 -7.22 -9.22
CA GLY A 65 3.79 -6.15 -9.51
C GLY A 65 3.67 -4.98 -8.53
N LEU A 66 2.44 -4.54 -8.24
CA LEU A 66 2.20 -3.51 -7.22
C LEU A 66 2.58 -3.99 -5.82
N GLY A 67 2.35 -5.27 -5.51
CA GLY A 67 2.75 -5.91 -4.27
C GLY A 67 4.26 -5.91 -4.04
N LEU A 68 5.06 -6.01 -5.11
CA LEU A 68 6.53 -5.83 -5.06
C LEU A 68 6.93 -4.36 -4.83
N LEU A 69 6.26 -3.43 -5.50
CA LEU A 69 6.57 -1.99 -5.40
C LEU A 69 6.16 -1.39 -4.05
N LEU A 70 5.13 -1.94 -3.40
CA LEU A 70 4.57 -1.38 -2.17
C LEU A 70 5.57 -1.37 -0.99
N PRO A 71 6.29 -2.47 -0.68
CA PRO A 71 7.37 -2.47 0.31
C PRO A 71 8.51 -1.50 -0.03
N VAL A 72 8.89 -1.40 -1.31
CA VAL A 72 9.96 -0.47 -1.77
C VAL A 72 9.56 0.98 -1.51
N ALA A 73 8.35 1.36 -1.90
CA ALA A 73 7.81 2.69 -1.66
C ALA A 73 7.64 2.98 -0.16
N ALA A 74 7.19 1.99 0.63
CA ALA A 74 7.10 2.12 2.07
C ALA A 74 8.48 2.29 2.73
N GLY A 75 9.50 1.55 2.27
CA GLY A 75 10.88 1.70 2.71
C GLY A 75 11.41 3.11 2.49
N ALA A 76 11.12 3.71 1.32
CA ALA A 76 11.45 5.12 1.05
C ALA A 76 10.71 6.11 1.97
N VAL A 77 9.49 5.79 2.40
CA VAL A 77 8.78 6.59 3.42
C VAL A 77 9.47 6.48 4.78
N VAL A 78 9.87 5.27 5.19
CA VAL A 78 10.57 5.05 6.47
C VAL A 78 11.95 5.70 6.49
N ALA A 79 12.71 5.59 5.40
CA ALA A 79 14.02 6.23 5.26
C ALA A 79 13.96 7.77 5.39
N MET A 80 12.79 8.36 5.09
CA MET A 80 12.54 9.79 5.25
C MET A 80 11.80 10.13 6.56
N HIS A 81 12.02 9.33 7.61
CA HIS A 81 11.42 9.48 8.95
C HIS A 81 9.87 9.39 8.99
N GLY A 82 9.27 8.74 7.98
CA GLY A 82 7.85 8.42 7.96
C GLY A 82 7.50 7.23 8.86
N ARG A 83 6.22 6.82 8.84
CA ARG A 83 5.68 5.84 9.79
C ARG A 83 6.11 4.40 9.41
N TRP A 84 6.94 3.78 10.26
CA TRP A 84 7.49 2.42 10.05
C TRP A 84 6.46 1.31 9.83
N TRP A 85 5.26 1.44 10.40
CA TRP A 85 4.23 0.41 10.26
C TRP A 85 3.76 0.26 8.79
N PHE A 86 3.89 1.29 7.94
CA PHE A 86 3.60 1.15 6.51
C PHE A 86 4.46 0.06 5.87
N LEU A 87 5.72 -0.08 6.28
CA LEU A 87 6.61 -1.12 5.77
C LEU A 87 6.13 -2.52 6.16
N ILE A 88 5.74 -2.72 7.43
CA ILE A 88 5.20 -4.02 7.89
C ILE A 88 4.02 -4.46 7.05
N TRP A 89 3.01 -3.60 6.92
CA TRP A 89 1.79 -3.98 6.21
C TRP A 89 2.01 -4.11 4.71
N SER A 90 2.96 -3.37 4.15
CA SER A 90 3.36 -3.55 2.75
C SER A 90 4.03 -4.90 2.51
N VAL A 91 4.92 -5.33 3.42
CA VAL A 91 5.56 -6.65 3.37
C VAL A 91 4.53 -7.76 3.58
N ALA A 92 3.60 -7.60 4.53
CA ALA A 92 2.51 -8.54 4.73
C ALA A 92 1.63 -8.69 3.47
N LEU A 93 1.26 -7.56 2.85
CA LEU A 93 0.51 -7.56 1.59
C LEU A 93 1.29 -8.21 0.44
N PHE A 94 2.60 -7.95 0.33
CA PHE A 94 3.46 -8.62 -0.64
C PHE A 94 3.32 -10.15 -0.53
N PHE A 95 3.50 -10.71 0.67
CA PHE A 95 3.38 -12.15 0.88
C PHE A 95 1.95 -12.65 0.64
N LEU A 96 0.94 -11.97 1.17
CA LEU A 96 -0.47 -12.36 0.96
C LEU A 96 -0.84 -12.43 -0.52
N ILE A 97 -0.43 -11.45 -1.33
CA ILE A 97 -0.69 -11.42 -2.77
C ILE A 97 -0.03 -12.59 -3.50
N HIS A 98 1.21 -12.95 -3.15
CA HIS A 98 1.91 -14.06 -3.79
C HIS A 98 1.40 -15.42 -3.33
N VAL A 99 1.03 -15.56 -2.05
CA VAL A 99 0.30 -16.73 -1.54
C VAL A 99 -1.03 -16.87 -2.28
N GLN A 100 -1.74 -15.77 -2.53
CA GLN A 100 -2.98 -15.79 -3.33
C GLN A 100 -2.76 -16.32 -4.75
N ALA A 101 -1.67 -15.93 -5.41
CA ALA A 101 -1.33 -16.48 -6.73
C ALA A 101 -1.12 -18.00 -6.67
N ILE A 102 -0.37 -18.50 -5.67
CA ILE A 102 -0.17 -19.94 -5.46
C ILE A 102 -1.51 -20.65 -5.24
N LEU A 103 -2.34 -20.15 -4.31
CA LEU A 103 -3.65 -20.73 -4.00
C LEU A 103 -4.59 -20.72 -5.22
N GLY A 104 -4.51 -19.67 -6.05
CA GLY A 104 -5.28 -19.55 -7.28
C GLY A 104 -4.86 -20.57 -8.33
N TYR A 105 -3.56 -20.68 -8.62
CA TYR A 105 -3.03 -21.65 -9.59
C TYR A 105 -3.21 -23.10 -9.15
N THR A 106 -3.07 -23.38 -7.85
CA THR A 106 -3.28 -24.72 -7.27
C THR A 106 -4.76 -25.03 -7.02
N ARG A 107 -5.67 -24.08 -7.30
CA ARG A 107 -7.12 -24.22 -7.13
C ARG A 107 -7.57 -24.58 -5.72
N VAL A 108 -6.82 -24.17 -4.70
CA VAL A 108 -7.21 -24.35 -3.29
C VAL A 108 -8.18 -23.24 -2.89
N LEU A 109 -9.37 -23.26 -3.50
CA LEU A 109 -10.32 -22.15 -3.45
C LEU A 109 -10.85 -21.86 -2.04
N GLN A 110 -10.96 -22.91 -1.22
CA GLN A 110 -11.42 -22.83 0.18
C GLN A 110 -10.56 -21.89 1.02
N LEU A 111 -9.25 -21.77 0.70
CA LEU A 111 -8.34 -20.82 1.33
C LEU A 111 -8.18 -19.55 0.49
N HIS A 112 -8.14 -19.68 -0.84
CA HIS A 112 -7.97 -18.55 -1.75
C HIS A 112 -9.04 -17.46 -1.54
N VAL A 113 -10.31 -17.86 -1.38
CA VAL A 113 -11.42 -16.91 -1.22
C VAL A 113 -11.31 -16.12 0.09
N PRO A 114 -11.26 -16.74 1.29
CA PRO A 114 -11.18 -15.99 2.55
C PRO A 114 -9.88 -15.18 2.68
N VAL A 115 -8.73 -15.73 2.26
CA VAL A 115 -7.45 -15.00 2.26
C VAL A 115 -7.52 -13.83 1.27
N GLY A 116 -8.19 -14.01 0.13
CA GLY A 116 -8.47 -12.93 -0.82
C GLY A 116 -9.26 -11.79 -0.20
N VAL A 117 -10.37 -12.07 0.47
CA VAL A 117 -11.20 -11.05 1.17
C VAL A 117 -10.38 -10.31 2.22
N LEU A 118 -9.59 -11.03 3.03
CA LEU A 118 -8.69 -10.42 4.01
C LEU A 118 -7.67 -9.49 3.33
N THR A 119 -7.08 -9.94 2.23
CA THR A 119 -6.09 -9.16 1.44
C THR A 119 -6.70 -7.87 0.91
N VAL A 120 -7.95 -7.91 0.41
CA VAL A 120 -8.70 -6.71 0.00
C VAL A 120 -8.86 -5.74 1.17
N GLY A 121 -9.32 -6.23 2.32
CA GLY A 121 -9.52 -5.41 3.52
C GLY A 121 -8.24 -4.71 3.98
N ILE A 122 -7.12 -5.44 4.02
CA ILE A 122 -5.82 -4.88 4.42
C ILE A 122 -5.33 -3.86 3.38
N ALA A 123 -5.43 -4.16 2.07
CA ALA A 123 -5.01 -3.25 1.01
C ALA A 123 -5.77 -1.91 1.08
N VAL A 124 -7.09 -1.98 1.27
CA VAL A 124 -7.94 -0.80 1.45
C VAL A 124 -7.57 -0.03 2.73
N ALA A 125 -7.36 -0.72 3.85
CA ALA A 125 -6.98 -0.09 5.12
C ALA A 125 -5.64 0.66 4.99
N VAL A 126 -4.64 0.05 4.34
CA VAL A 126 -3.34 0.68 4.05
C VAL A 126 -3.51 1.91 3.16
N ALA A 127 -4.29 1.81 2.09
CA ALA A 127 -4.57 2.94 1.18
C ALA A 127 -5.25 4.11 1.91
N ILE A 128 -6.31 3.84 2.68
CA ILE A 128 -7.01 4.86 3.48
C ILE A 128 -6.04 5.52 4.47
N ALA A 129 -5.25 4.73 5.18
CA ALA A 129 -4.33 5.25 6.17
C ALA A 129 -3.18 6.04 5.55
N ALA A 130 -2.72 5.69 4.34
CA ALA A 130 -1.77 6.48 3.57
C ALA A 130 -2.35 7.84 3.16
N LEU A 131 -3.65 7.91 2.84
CA LEU A 131 -4.35 9.13 2.42
C LEU A 131 -4.68 10.09 3.58
N ARG A 132 -4.70 9.61 4.83
CA ARG A 132 -4.97 10.46 6.01
C ARG A 132 -3.96 11.61 6.17
N ARG A 133 -4.44 12.77 6.66
CA ARG A 133 -3.66 14.03 6.77
C ARG A 133 -2.45 14.00 7.73
N GLY A 134 -2.22 12.91 8.47
CA GLY A 134 -1.04 12.71 9.34
C GLY A 134 -0.15 11.52 8.95
N ALA A 135 -0.24 11.02 7.71
CA ALA A 135 0.56 9.88 7.27
C ALA A 135 2.07 10.17 7.20
N GLY A 136 2.45 11.43 6.95
CA GLY A 136 3.84 11.86 6.81
C GLY A 136 4.45 12.53 8.05
N SER A 137 3.69 12.70 9.13
CA SER A 137 4.22 13.28 10.37
C SER A 137 5.05 12.23 11.12
N PRO A 138 6.27 12.57 11.58
CA PRO A 138 7.01 11.74 12.53
C PRO A 138 6.14 11.45 13.76
N ARG A 139 6.30 10.27 14.38
CA ARG A 139 5.67 10.03 15.69
C ARG A 139 6.27 11.04 16.67
N GLU A 140 5.45 11.93 17.22
CA GLU A 140 5.79 12.59 18.48
C GLU A 140 5.99 11.48 19.50
N VAL A 141 7.23 11.28 19.93
CA VAL A 141 7.53 10.49 21.11
C VAL A 141 6.93 11.28 22.27
N ARG A 142 5.74 10.90 22.72
CA ARG A 142 5.25 11.33 24.04
C ARG A 142 6.21 10.72 25.05
N GLY A 143 7.11 11.55 25.57
CA GLY A 143 7.92 11.25 26.74
C GLY A 143 7.09 11.28 28.01
#